data_AF-A0A849F6X2-F1
#
_entry.id   AF-A0A849F6X2-F1
#
_cell.length_a   1.000
_cell.length_b   1.000
_cell.length_c   1.000
_cell.angle_alpha   90.00
_cell.angle_beta   90.00
_cell.angle_gamma   90.00
#
_symmetry.space_group_name_H-M   'P 1'
#
loop_
_entity.id
_entity.type
_entity.pdbx_description
1 polymer ?
#
loop_
_entity_poly.entity_id
_entity_poly.type
_entity_poly.pdbx_seq_one_letter_code
_entity_poly.pdbx_strand_id
1 'polypeptide(L)' 'MTTKKDDKSSWAIGGMTLVGVGVGLIFVQTAPLITAASIIIGIGIGLVITSLLSRSKD' A
#
# COMPACT_ATOMS: atom_id res chain seq x y z
N MET A 1 -20.75 -9.55 -17.71
CA MET A 1 -19.44 -10.23 -17.80
C MET A 1 -18.81 -10.25 -16.43
N THR A 2 -18.24 -11.38 -16.05
CA THR A 2 -18.03 -11.85 -14.67
C THR A 2 -16.57 -11.74 -14.23
N THR A 3 -16.18 -10.90 -13.26
CA THR A 3 -14.92 -11.07 -12.50
C THR A 3 -14.91 -10.28 -11.16
N LYS A 4 -15.65 -10.73 -10.15
CA LYS A 4 -15.62 -10.21 -8.75
C LYS A 4 -14.29 -10.45 -7.99
N LYS A 5 -13.17 -10.62 -8.70
CA LYS A 5 -11.94 -11.21 -8.17
C LYS A 5 -10.74 -10.23 -8.16
N ASP A 6 -10.76 -9.20 -8.99
CA ASP A 6 -9.67 -8.22 -9.15
C ASP A 6 -9.76 -7.00 -8.21
N ASP A 7 -10.95 -6.71 -7.68
CA ASP A 7 -11.17 -5.48 -6.89
C ASP A 7 -10.44 -5.50 -5.54
N LYS A 8 -10.31 -6.67 -4.90
CA LYS A 8 -9.80 -6.76 -3.52
C LYS A 8 -8.29 -6.55 -3.42
N SER A 9 -7.51 -7.05 -4.39
CA SER A 9 -6.06 -6.87 -4.42
C SER A 9 -5.69 -5.44 -4.80
N SER A 10 -6.34 -4.88 -5.82
CA SER A 10 -6.14 -3.48 -6.23
C SER A 10 -6.52 -2.51 -5.10
N TRP A 11 -7.62 -2.78 -4.38
CA TRP A 11 -8.02 -1.99 -3.23
C TRP A 11 -7.06 -2.11 -2.03
N ALA A 12 -6.42 -3.27 -1.83
CA ALA A 12 -5.40 -3.46 -0.80
C ALA A 12 -4.12 -2.64 -1.09
N ILE A 13 -3.66 -2.60 -2.35
CA ILE A 13 -2.53 -1.75 -2.77
C ILE A 13 -2.90 -0.29 -2.56
N GLY A 14 -4.06 0.14 -3.06
CA GLY A 14 -4.54 1.50 -2.96
C GLY A 14 -4.65 1.98 -1.51
N GLY A 15 -5.26 1.16 -0.65
CA GLY A 15 -5.41 1.46 0.77
C GLY A 15 -4.07 1.56 1.50
N MET A 16 -3.15 0.62 1.27
CA MET A 16 -1.86 0.63 1.96
C MET A 16 -0.94 1.75 1.51
N THR A 17 -1.03 2.13 0.23
CA THR A 17 -0.31 3.30 -0.31
C THR A 17 -0.85 4.60 0.30
N LEU A 18 -2.18 4.74 0.41
CA LEU A 18 -2.81 5.92 0.99
C LEU A 18 -2.49 6.08 2.48
N VAL A 19 -2.39 4.97 3.22
CA VAL A 19 -1.91 4.96 4.62
C VAL A 19 -0.44 5.40 4.70
N GLY A 20 0.44 4.84 3.87
CA GLY A 20 1.87 5.22 3.86
C GLY A 20 2.11 6.70 3.53
N VAL A 21 1.35 7.24 2.58
CA VAL A 21 1.35 8.67 2.22
C VAL A 21 0.74 9.53 3.33
N GLY A 22 -0.38 9.10 3.92
CA GLY A 22 -1.03 9.82 5.01
C GLY A 22 -0.14 9.97 6.24
N VAL A 23 0.51 8.89 6.68
CA VAL A 23 1.49 8.91 7.78
C VAL A 23 2.72 9.75 7.41
N GLY A 24 3.18 9.65 6.16
CA GLY A 24 4.32 10.42 5.67
C GLY A 24 4.06 11.93 5.65
N LEU A 25 2.86 12.38 5.30
CA LEU A 25 2.49 13.79 5.25
C LEU A 25 2.43 14.44 6.65
N ILE A 26 2.07 13.68 7.69
CA ILE A 26 2.11 14.16 9.08
C ILE A 26 3.56 14.47 9.53
N PHE A 27 4.55 13.73 9.01
CA PHE A 27 5.95 13.85 9.39
C PHE A 27 6.79 14.82 8.53
N VAL A 28 6.20 15.38 7.45
CA VAL A 28 6.93 16.20 6.48
C VAL A 28 7.48 17.49 7.08
N GLN A 29 6.82 17.99 8.14
CA GLN A 29 7.21 19.21 8.84
C GLN A 29 8.41 19.00 9.77
N THR A 30 8.63 17.76 10.21
CA THR A 30 9.62 17.42 11.25
C THR A 30 10.85 16.74 10.66
N ALA A 31 10.69 15.87 9.66
CA ALA A 31 11.79 15.16 9.02
C ALA A 31 11.38 14.57 7.65
N PRO A 32 11.80 15.19 6.53
CA PRO A 32 11.51 14.69 5.17
C PRO A 32 11.97 13.25 4.92
N LEU A 33 13.05 12.84 5.61
CA LEU A 33 13.61 11.49 5.51
C LEU A 33 12.65 10.42 6.08
N ILE A 34 11.93 10.75 7.15
CA ILE A 34 10.97 9.83 7.80
C ILE A 34 9.71 9.72 6.93
N THR A 35 9.30 10.80 6.27
CA THR A 35 8.23 10.79 5.27
C THR A 35 8.55 9.85 4.11
N ALA A 36 9.76 9.96 3.53
CA ALA A 36 10.19 9.07 2.46
C ALA A 36 10.24 7.62 2.92
N ALA A 37 10.76 7.36 4.13
CA ALA A 37 10.79 6.02 4.70
C ALA A 37 9.38 5.43 4.90
N SER A 38 8.43 6.19 5.42
CA SER A 38 7.03 5.77 5.61
C SER A 38 6.36 5.41 4.28
N ILE A 39 6.59 6.20 3.23
CA ILE A 39 6.02 5.94 1.89
C ILE A 39 6.62 4.66 1.29
N ILE A 40 7.94 4.48 1.37
CA ILE A 40 8.62 3.28 0.85
C ILE A 40 8.16 2.04 1.61
N ILE A 41 8.02 2.11 2.94
CA ILE A 41 7.52 1.00 3.75
C ILE A 41 6.05 0.70 3.43
N GLY A 42 5.20 1.72 3.30
CA GLY A 42 3.78 1.55 2.96
C GLY A 42 3.58 0.89 1.59
N ILE A 43 4.34 1.31 0.58
CA ILE A 43 4.31 0.69 -0.76
C ILE A 43 4.90 -0.72 -0.71
N GLY A 44 6.02 -0.91 -0.01
CA GLY A 44 6.68 -2.20 0.15
C GLY A 44 5.76 -3.26 0.77
N ILE A 45 5.06 -2.93 1.86
CA ILE A 45 4.13 -3.85 2.49
C ILE A 45 2.88 -4.05 1.60
N GLY A 46 2.38 -3.01 0.94
CA GLY A 46 1.24 -3.11 0.02
C GLY A 46 1.48 -4.10 -1.13
N LEU A 47 2.69 -4.11 -1.69
CA LEU A 47 3.11 -5.05 -2.73
C LEU A 47 3.23 -6.48 -2.20
N VAL A 48 3.81 -6.67 -1.00
CA VAL A 48 3.93 -7.98 -0.37
C VAL A 48 2.55 -8.59 -0.09
N ILE A 49 1.64 -7.82 0.51
CA ILE A 49 0.27 -8.27 0.80
C ILE A 49 -0.48 -8.62 -0.49
N THR A 50 -0.30 -7.81 -1.53
CA THR A 50 -0.91 -8.05 -2.84
C THR A 50 -0.39 -9.31 -3.51
N SER A 51 0.93 -9.52 -3.45
CA SER A 51 1.57 -10.74 -3.96
C SER A 51 1.04 -11.98 -3.24
N LEU A 52 0.94 -11.94 -1.92
CA LEU A 52 0.38 -13.02 -1.11
C LEU A 52 -1.10 -13.26 -1.42
N LEU A 53 -1.90 -12.19 -1.58
CA LEU A 53 -3.32 -12.30 -1.89
C LEU A 53 -3.56 -12.82 -3.32
N SER A 54 -2.71 -12.43 -4.27
CA SER A 54 -2.72 -12.94 -5.63
C SER A 54 -2.31 -14.42 -5.68
N ARG A 55 -1.35 -14.84 -4.85
CA ARG A 55 -0.90 -16.23 -4.78
C ARG A 55 -1.90 -17.16 -4.13
N SER A 56 -2.68 -16.66 -3.16
CA SER A 56 -3.75 -17.41 -2.51
C SER A 56 -5.03 -17.54 -3.35
N LYS A 57 -5.03 -16.96 -4.57
CA LYS A 57 -6.15 -16.97 -5.52
C LYS A 57 -6.09 -18.14 -6.51
N ASP A 58 -4.93 -18.80 -6.60
CA ASP A 58 -4.66 -20.02 -7.36
C ASP A 58 -4.96 -21.25 -6.49
#